data_AF-A0A8J7VN62-F1
#
_entry.id   AF-A0A8J7VN62-F1
#
_cell.length_a   1.000
_cell.length_b   1.000
_cell.length_c   1.000
_cell.angle_alpha   90.00
_cell.angle_beta   90.00
_cell.angle_gamma   90.00
#
_symmetry.space_group_name_H-M   'P 1'
#
loop_
_entity.id
_entity.type
_entity.pdbx_description
1 polymer ?
#
loop_
_entity_poly.entity_id
_entity_poly.type
_entity_poly.pdbx_seq_one_letter_code
_entity_poly.pdbx_strand_id
1 'polypeptide(L)' 'MSMIETLALKGRSTPRSAMRAIVSLWLSRHYTRRSLAALTVDQLDDIGLDAFTVKAEYAKPFWRA' A
#
# COMPACT_ATOMS: atom_id res chain seq x y z
N MET A 1 10.61 -37.09 15.16
CA MET A 1 10.21 -36.21 14.04
C MET A 1 9.35 -35.09 14.63
N SER A 2 9.98 -33.99 15.09
CA SER A 2 9.34 -32.98 15.94
C SER A 2 8.92 -31.76 15.11
N MET A 3 7.63 -31.41 15.17
CA MET A 3 6.94 -30.39 14.37
C MET A 3 7.16 -28.95 14.87
N ILE A 4 8.20 -28.72 15.68
CA ILE A 4 8.45 -27.44 16.38
C ILE A 4 9.58 -26.63 15.71
N GLU A 5 10.36 -27.24 14.81
CA GLU A 5 11.51 -26.58 14.15
C GLU A 5 11.11 -25.67 12.97
N THR A 6 9.88 -25.76 12.46
CA THR A 6 9.47 -25.08 11.22
C THR A 6 9.01 -23.62 11.36
N LEU A 7 8.90 -23.05 12.56
CA LEU A 7 8.30 -21.71 12.74
C LEU A 7 9.25 -20.62 13.26
N ALA A 8 10.50 -20.94 13.58
CA ALA A 8 11.44 -19.99 14.17
C ALA A 8 12.27 -19.17 13.14
N LEU A 9 11.90 -19.21 11.86
CA LEU A 9 12.50 -18.39 10.80
C LEU A 9 11.46 -17.43 10.18
N LYS A 10 10.61 -16.82 11.01
CA LYS A 10 10.01 -15.54 10.62
C LYS A 10 11.12 -14.51 10.69
N GLY A 11 11.89 -14.42 9.59
CA GLY A 11 13.15 -13.69 9.51
C GLY A 11 13.05 -12.35 10.20
N ARG A 12 13.85 -12.16 11.25
CA ARG A 12 14.02 -10.87 11.90
C ARG A 12 14.62 -9.94 10.84
N SER A 13 13.76 -9.15 10.21
CA SER A 13 14.19 -8.08 9.33
C SER A 13 15.08 -7.16 10.16
N THR A 14 16.30 -6.95 9.68
CA THR A 14 17.17 -5.94 10.29
C THR A 14 16.43 -4.59 10.27
N PRO A 15 16.64 -3.70 11.25
CA PRO A 15 15.94 -2.42 11.30
C PRO A 15 16.03 -1.62 9.98
N ARG A 16 17.16 -1.76 9.27
CA ARG A 16 17.37 -1.17 7.94
C ARG A 16 16.50 -1.80 6.85
N SER A 17 16.32 -3.13 6.83
CA SER A 17 15.43 -3.76 5.86
C SER A 17 13.95 -3.49 6.16
N ALA A 18 13.58 -3.39 7.44
CA ALA A 18 12.24 -2.96 7.85
C ALA A 18 11.95 -1.51 7.43
N MET A 19 12.88 -0.58 7.66
CA MET A 19 12.75 0.81 7.23
C MET A 19 12.61 0.92 5.70
N ARG A 20 13.42 0.19 4.94
CA ARG A 20 13.31 0.15 3.48
C ARG A 20 11.94 -0.36 3.03
N ALA A 21 11.44 -1.44 3.64
CA ALA A 21 10.12 -1.98 3.32
C ALA A 21 8.99 -0.96 3.59
N ILE A 22 9.06 -0.23 4.70
CA ILE A 22 8.08 0.82 5.05
C ILE A 22 8.13 1.95 4.02
N VAL A 23 9.33 2.43 3.67
CA VAL A 23 9.50 3.50 2.67
C VAL A 23 9.00 3.04 1.29
N SER A 24 9.31 1.82 0.87
CA SER A 24 8.81 1.24 -0.38
C SER A 24 7.29 1.13 -0.40
N LEU A 25 6.67 0.75 0.73
CA LEU A 25 5.21 0.71 0.87
C LEU A 25 4.59 2.10 0.72
N TRP A 26 5.18 3.11 1.37
CA TRP A 26 4.72 4.50 1.26
C TRP A 26 4.85 5.04 -0.16
N LEU A 27 5.97 4.78 -0.83
CA LEU A 27 6.18 5.14 -2.24
C LEU A 27 5.14 4.48 -3.15
N SER A 28 4.93 3.16 -3.01
CA SER A 28 3.93 2.43 -3.78
C SER A 28 2.54 3.04 -3.61
N ARG A 29 2.13 3.31 -2.36
CA ARG A 29 0.84 3.98 -2.08
C ARG A 29 0.75 5.37 -2.67
N HIS A 30 1.83 6.16 -2.59
CA HIS A 30 1.85 7.49 -3.19
C HIS A 30 1.64 7.41 -4.70
N TYR A 31 2.36 6.51 -5.39
CA TYR A 31 2.20 6.33 -6.84
C TYR A 31 0.78 5.90 -7.19
N THR A 32 0.22 4.91 -6.50
CA THR A 32 -1.16 4.46 -6.73
C THR A 32 -2.17 5.60 -6.55
N ARG A 33 -2.08 6.37 -5.46
CA ARG A 33 -2.97 7.53 -5.23
C ARG A 33 -2.82 8.62 -6.28
N ARG A 34 -1.60 8.83 -6.79
CA ARG A 34 -1.35 9.79 -7.87
C ARG A 34 -1.97 9.31 -9.18
N SER A 35 -1.88 8.02 -9.49
CA SER A 35 -2.53 7.43 -10.67
C SER A 35 -4.05 7.54 -10.57
N LEU A 36 -4.63 7.27 -9.39
CA LEU A 36 -6.06 7.44 -9.15
C LEU A 36 -6.52 8.90 -9.32
N ALA A 37 -5.72 9.87 -8.87
CA ALA A 37 -6.02 11.30 -9.04
C ALA A 37 -5.90 11.80 -10.48
N ALA A 38 -5.21 11.05 -11.35
CA ALA A 38 -5.08 11.37 -12.77
C ALA A 38 -6.28 10.85 -13.59
N LEU A 39 -7.12 9.98 -13.02
CA LEU A 39 -8.31 9.47 -13.68
C LEU A 39 -9.42 10.51 -13.69
N THR A 40 -10.13 10.60 -14.82
CA THR A 40 -11.35 11.42 -14.91
C THR A 40 -12.51 10.74 -14.18
N VAL A 41 -13.58 11.49 -13.88
CA VAL A 41 -14.78 10.92 -13.24
C VAL A 41 -15.38 9.81 -14.11
N ASP A 42 -15.44 10.01 -15.42
CA ASP A 42 -15.97 9.00 -16.36
C ASP A 42 -15.11 7.72 -16.38
N GLN A 43 -13.79 7.86 -16.28
CA GLN A 43 -12.88 6.71 -16.20
C GLN A 43 -13.00 5.96 -14.87
N LEU A 44 -13.31 6.67 -13.78
CA LEU A 44 -13.59 6.04 -12.49
C LEU A 44 -14.90 5.26 -12.53
N ASP A 45 -15.94 5.81 -13.17
CA ASP A 45 -17.23 5.14 -13.34
C ASP A 45 -17.11 3.87 -14.21
N ASP A 46 -16.33 3.93 -15.29
CA ASP A 46 -16.09 2.78 -16.20
C ASP A 46 -15.44 1.58 -15.48
N ILE A 47 -14.60 1.83 -14.47
CA ILE A 47 -13.99 0.77 -13.64
C ILE A 47 -14.77 0.50 -12.33
N GLY A 48 -15.95 1.10 -12.17
CA GLY A 48 -16.83 0.91 -11.02
C GLY A 48 -16.32 1.49 -9.71
N LEU A 49 -15.46 2.52 -9.77
CA LEU A 49 -14.95 3.21 -8.59
C LEU A 49 -15.75 4.48 -8.29
N ASP A 50 -16.21 4.60 -7.04
CA ASP A 50 -16.86 5.81 -6.57
C ASP A 50 -15.87 6.98 -6.44
N ALA A 51 -16.17 8.08 -7.14
CA ALA A 51 -15.34 9.29 -7.16
C ALA A 51 -15.19 9.92 -5.78
N PHE A 52 -16.18 9.80 -4.89
CA PHE A 52 -16.08 10.33 -3.52
C PHE A 52 -15.09 9.51 -2.69
N THR A 53 -15.18 8.19 -2.75
CA THR A 53 -14.24 7.25 -2.12
C THR A 53 -12.82 7.47 -2.64
N VAL A 54 -12.63 7.65 -3.95
CA VAL A 54 -11.31 7.91 -4.54
C VAL A 54 -10.72 9.24 -4.07
N LYS A 55 -11.53 10.30 -3.96
CA LYS A 55 -11.09 11.58 -3.38
C LYS A 55 -10.66 11.44 -1.93
N ALA A 56 -11.40 10.67 -1.12
CA ALA A 56 -11.03 10.41 0.27
C ALA A 56 -9.71 9.63 0.36
N GLU A 57 -9.49 8.63 -0.48
CA GLU A 57 -8.24 7.86 -0.55
C GLU A 57 -7.04 8.72 -1.00
N TYR A 58 -7.24 9.58 -2.00
CA TYR A 58 -6.21 10.51 -2.46
C TYR A 58 -5.81 11.53 -1.37
N ALA A 59 -6.78 12.00 -0.58
CA ALA A 59 -6.53 12.98 0.48
C ALA A 59 -5.73 12.40 1.67
N LYS A 60 -5.55 11.08 1.75
CA LYS A 60 -4.79 10.46 2.84
C LYS A 60 -3.30 10.83 2.75
N PRO A 61 -2.66 11.23 3.86
CA PRO A 61 -1.21 11.37 3.92
C PRO A 61 -0.50 10.07 3.52
N PHE A 62 0.67 10.18 2.85
CA PHE A 62 1.37 9.01 2.31
C PHE A 62 1.74 7.96 3.36
N TRP A 63 1.93 8.38 4.62
CA TRP A 63 2.28 7.49 5.73
C TRP A 63 1.08 6.74 6.34
N ARG A 64 -0.16 7.15 6.01
CA ARG A 64 -1.38 6.61 6.62
C ARG A 64 -2.08 5.65 5.66
N ALA A 65 -2.45 4.47 6.18
CA ALA A 65 -3.34 3.51 5.51
C ALA A 65 -4.80 3.95 5.67
#